data_AF-A0AAX1IAG0-F1
#
_entry.id   AF-A0AAX1IAG0-F1
#
_cell.length_a   1.000
_cell.length_b   1.000
_cell.length_c   1.000
_cell.angle_alpha   90.00
_cell.angle_beta   90.00
_cell.angle_gamma   90.00
#
_symmetry.space_group_name_H-M   'P 1'
#
loop_
_entity.id
_entity.type
_entity.pdbx_description
1 polymer ?
#
loop_
_entity_poly.entity_id
_entity_poly.type
_entity_poly.pdbx_seq_one_letter_code
_entity_poly.pdbx_strand_id
1 'polypeptide(L)'
;MLVATPAHLKRLPEQLDWASLHGRLRAVFSSGGPLPEDAARQVRQWLGVAPTEVYGSSETGGIAWRRWDTDLPPWQPLPGVQWRIDDGCLAVASAHLETPGWWRTQDRVEALADGRFRLLGRADRIVKIEERRVSLDALERALREDTEVDDVRVLVLPGQREQLAAVVVPADPALLEGGDAARRALGQRLGARLAHAHDAVTRPRRWRLVQALPINAQGKVTQAALAALFQPLMPVPVWDRRDAASATLRMTLDPALRPFQGHFPQAAILPGVAQLDWAMRFGRQAFAMPRVFLRMDAVKFQHVARPGDELTLQLDWDAARNVLAFRYTSSHGVHASGKVVFADAD
;
A
#
# COMPACT_ATOMS: atom_id res chain seq x y z
N MET A 1 3.46 -19.03 -24.21
CA MET A 1 2.70 -19.05 -22.94
C MET A 1 3.08 -17.80 -22.17
N LEU A 2 2.11 -17.11 -21.56
CA LEU A 2 2.35 -15.97 -20.67
C LEU A 2 2.03 -16.39 -19.23
N VAL A 3 2.90 -16.08 -18.28
CA VAL A 3 2.66 -16.29 -16.84
C VAL A 3 2.85 -14.96 -16.16
N ALA A 4 1.82 -14.47 -15.47
CA ALA A 4 1.81 -13.13 -14.89
C ALA A 4 1.04 -13.11 -13.55
N THR A 5 1.16 -12.00 -12.82
CA THR A 5 0.32 -11.75 -11.64
C THR A 5 -0.95 -11.00 -12.06
N PRO A 6 -2.03 -11.04 -11.26
CA PRO A 6 -3.21 -10.21 -11.49
C PRO A 6 -2.88 -8.72 -11.63
N ALA A 7 -1.92 -8.22 -10.84
CA ALA A 7 -1.49 -6.83 -10.89
C ALA A 7 -0.84 -6.45 -12.23
N HIS A 8 -0.04 -7.34 -12.83
CA HIS A 8 0.52 -7.12 -14.16
C HIS A 8 -0.56 -7.19 -15.25
N LEU A 9 -1.47 -8.17 -15.16
CA LEU A 9 -2.55 -8.33 -16.14
C LEU A 9 -3.53 -7.15 -16.15
N LYS A 10 -3.87 -6.59 -14.97
CA LYS A 10 -4.71 -5.37 -14.87
C LYS A 10 -4.04 -4.14 -15.50
N ARG A 11 -2.71 -4.11 -15.59
CA ARG A 11 -1.93 -2.92 -16.01
C ARG A 11 -1.27 -3.10 -17.37
N LEU A 12 -1.74 -4.03 -18.20
CA LEU A 12 -1.26 -4.15 -19.56
C LEU A 12 -1.55 -2.84 -20.32
N PRO A 13 -0.55 -2.20 -20.96
CA PRO A 13 -0.75 -0.91 -21.62
C PRO A 13 -1.59 -1.05 -22.89
N GLU A 14 -2.62 -0.23 -23.03
CA GLU A 14 -3.58 -0.27 -24.14
C GLU A 14 -2.95 0.03 -25.51
N GLN A 15 -1.86 0.80 -25.53
CA GLN A 15 -1.22 1.30 -26.76
C GLN A 15 -0.38 0.24 -27.48
N LEU A 16 -0.18 -0.94 -26.88
CA LEU A 16 0.53 -2.03 -27.53
C LEU A 16 -0.38 -2.78 -28.50
N ASP A 17 0.18 -3.24 -29.62
CA ASP A 17 -0.51 -4.10 -30.57
C ASP A 17 -0.62 -5.53 -30.03
N TRP A 18 -1.54 -5.74 -29.08
CA TRP A 18 -1.83 -7.04 -28.50
C TRP A 18 -2.43 -8.02 -29.52
N ALA A 19 -3.09 -7.52 -30.57
CA ALA A 19 -3.65 -8.34 -31.64
C ALA A 19 -2.54 -9.09 -32.40
N SER A 20 -1.34 -8.53 -32.51
CA SER A 20 -0.17 -9.23 -33.08
C SER A 20 0.19 -10.54 -32.38
N LEU A 21 -0.24 -10.73 -31.13
CA LEU A 21 0.00 -11.95 -30.34
C LEU A 21 -1.08 -13.01 -30.53
N HIS A 22 -2.19 -12.69 -31.20
CA HIS A 22 -3.28 -13.64 -31.45
C HIS A 22 -2.75 -14.84 -32.24
N GLY A 23 -3.15 -16.04 -31.83
CA GLY A 23 -2.66 -17.30 -32.40
C GLY A 23 -1.22 -17.67 -32.02
N ARG A 24 -0.40 -16.74 -31.52
CA ARG A 24 0.96 -17.00 -31.02
C ARG A 24 0.95 -17.40 -29.54
N LEU A 25 0.10 -16.76 -28.75
CA LEU A 25 -0.15 -17.17 -27.36
C LEU A 25 -1.11 -18.36 -27.33
N ARG A 26 -0.70 -19.43 -26.64
CA ARG A 26 -1.53 -20.63 -26.42
C ARG A 26 -2.20 -20.68 -25.05
N ALA A 27 -1.64 -19.97 -24.08
CA ALA A 27 -2.09 -19.96 -22.69
C ALA A 27 -1.61 -18.71 -21.98
N VAL A 28 -2.45 -18.19 -21.09
CA VAL A 28 -2.15 -17.08 -20.16
C VAL A 28 -2.47 -17.59 -18.76
N PHE A 29 -1.49 -17.60 -17.87
CA PHE A 29 -1.66 -18.02 -16.47
C PHE A 29 -1.55 -16.83 -15.53
N SER A 30 -2.42 -16.82 -14.52
CA SER A 30 -2.43 -15.82 -13.44
C SER A 30 -2.41 -16.52 -12.07
N SER A 31 -1.58 -16.04 -11.14
CA SER A 31 -1.57 -16.52 -9.76
C SER A 31 -1.08 -15.46 -8.78
N GLY A 32 -1.25 -15.73 -7.48
CA GLY A 32 -0.79 -14.85 -6.40
C GLY A 32 -1.83 -13.87 -5.85
N GLY A 33 -3.03 -13.83 -6.43
CA GLY A 33 -4.18 -13.07 -5.95
C GLY A 33 -5.40 -13.24 -6.88
N PRO A 34 -6.56 -12.68 -6.51
CA PRO A 34 -7.73 -12.71 -7.40
C PRO A 34 -7.54 -11.76 -8.58
N LEU A 35 -7.80 -12.26 -9.80
CA LEU A 35 -7.96 -11.44 -11.01
C LEU A 35 -9.37 -10.85 -11.04
N PRO A 36 -9.53 -9.51 -11.12
CA PRO A 36 -10.83 -8.89 -11.34
C PRO A 36 -11.47 -9.34 -12.66
N GLU A 37 -12.80 -9.43 -12.69
CA GLU A 37 -13.56 -9.94 -13.84
C GLU A 37 -13.40 -9.07 -15.09
N ASP A 38 -13.46 -7.76 -14.92
CA ASP A 38 -13.18 -6.76 -15.96
C ASP A 38 -11.77 -6.93 -16.54
N ALA A 39 -10.75 -7.07 -15.69
CA ALA A 39 -9.38 -7.32 -16.14
C ALA A 39 -9.25 -8.65 -16.88
N ALA A 40 -9.93 -9.71 -16.42
CA ALA A 40 -9.91 -11.01 -17.08
C ALA A 40 -10.55 -10.96 -18.48
N ARG A 41 -11.68 -10.26 -18.61
CA ARG A 41 -12.35 -10.00 -19.90
C ARG A 41 -11.46 -9.19 -20.83
N GLN A 42 -10.82 -8.13 -20.32
CA GLN A 42 -9.92 -7.28 -21.10
C GLN A 42 -8.72 -8.06 -21.63
N VAL A 43 -8.07 -8.87 -20.77
CA VAL A 43 -6.96 -9.74 -21.15
C VAL A 43 -7.37 -10.74 -22.24
N ARG A 44 -8.54 -11.37 -22.10
CA ARG A 44 -9.09 -12.29 -23.11
C ARG A 44 -9.28 -11.58 -24.45
N GLN A 45 -9.82 -10.37 -24.43
CA GLN A 45 -10.05 -9.57 -25.63
C GLN A 45 -8.72 -9.18 -26.31
N TRP A 46 -7.75 -8.70 -25.54
CA TRP A 46 -6.46 -8.23 -26.07
C TRP A 46 -5.58 -9.37 -26.55
N LEU A 47 -5.47 -10.47 -25.82
CA LEU A 47 -4.54 -11.56 -26.14
C LEU A 47 -5.17 -12.70 -26.95
N GLY A 48 -6.50 -12.69 -27.12
CA GLY A 48 -7.23 -13.75 -27.82
C GLY A 48 -7.32 -15.08 -27.05
N VAL A 49 -6.83 -15.12 -25.80
CA VAL A 49 -6.78 -16.30 -24.94
C VAL A 49 -7.32 -15.94 -23.56
N ALA A 50 -8.33 -16.68 -23.10
CA ALA A 50 -8.86 -16.49 -21.75
C ALA A 50 -7.78 -16.83 -20.70
N PRO A 51 -7.59 -15.97 -19.68
CA PRO A 51 -6.64 -16.26 -18.62
C PRO A 51 -7.12 -17.45 -17.77
N THR A 52 -6.19 -18.33 -17.44
CA THR A 52 -6.33 -19.40 -16.47
C THR A 52 -5.74 -18.94 -15.14
N GLU A 53 -6.56 -18.85 -14.10
CA GLU A 53 -6.06 -18.61 -12.75
C GLU A 53 -5.70 -19.92 -12.05
N VAL A 54 -4.59 -19.90 -11.32
CA VAL A 54 -4.16 -20.99 -10.44
C VAL A 54 -4.17 -20.47 -9.00
N TYR A 55 -4.99 -21.11 -8.17
CA TYR A 55 -5.15 -20.81 -6.76
C TYR A 55 -4.30 -21.77 -5.92
N GLY A 56 -3.62 -21.20 -4.93
CA GLY A 56 -2.68 -21.91 -4.09
C GLY A 56 -1.87 -20.95 -3.22
N SER A 57 -1.00 -21.51 -2.40
CA SER A 57 -0.07 -20.77 -1.55
C SER A 57 1.29 -21.47 -1.50
N SER A 58 2.27 -20.85 -0.82
CA SER A 58 3.56 -21.50 -0.60
C SER A 58 3.43 -22.78 0.24
N GLU A 59 2.48 -22.78 1.19
CA GLU A 59 2.22 -23.87 2.14
C GLU A 59 1.40 -25.02 1.53
N THR A 60 0.62 -24.75 0.48
CA THR A 60 -0.34 -25.70 -0.10
C THR A 60 0.03 -26.18 -1.49
N GLY A 61 0.99 -25.52 -2.14
CA GLY A 61 1.20 -25.65 -3.57
C GLY A 61 -0.04 -25.20 -4.35
N GLY A 62 -0.25 -25.78 -5.53
CA GLY A 62 -1.49 -25.56 -6.30
C GLY A 62 -2.65 -26.33 -5.68
N ILE A 63 -3.76 -25.63 -5.44
CA ILE A 63 -5.02 -26.23 -4.93
C ILE A 63 -6.02 -26.45 -6.07
N ALA A 64 -6.28 -25.40 -6.85
CA ALA A 64 -7.33 -25.39 -7.84
C ALA A 64 -7.01 -24.43 -8.98
N TRP A 65 -7.74 -24.55 -10.07
CA TRP A 65 -7.65 -23.64 -11.20
C TRP A 65 -9.03 -23.27 -11.72
N ARG A 66 -9.12 -22.17 -12.44
CA ARG A 66 -10.30 -21.78 -13.23
C ARG A 66 -9.87 -21.05 -14.48
N ARG A 67 -10.72 -21.02 -15.49
CA ARG A 67 -10.48 -20.31 -16.74
C ARG A 67 -11.63 -19.37 -17.04
N TRP A 68 -11.32 -18.12 -17.39
CA TRP A 68 -12.29 -17.04 -17.67
C TRP A 68 -13.00 -17.18 -19.03
N ASP A 69 -13.52 -18.37 -19.29
CA ASP A 69 -14.33 -18.66 -20.48
C ASP A 69 -15.76 -18.14 -20.32
N THR A 70 -16.26 -18.06 -19.09
CA THR A 70 -17.57 -17.50 -18.70
C THR A 70 -17.41 -16.45 -17.61
N ASP A 71 -18.51 -15.80 -17.25
CA ASP A 71 -18.59 -14.92 -16.09
C ASP A 71 -18.44 -15.74 -14.80
N LEU A 72 -17.59 -15.24 -13.89
CA LEU A 72 -17.28 -15.82 -12.57
C LEU A 72 -17.21 -17.36 -12.54
N PRO A 73 -16.27 -17.98 -13.28
CA PRO A 73 -16.15 -19.43 -13.34
C PRO A 73 -15.77 -20.00 -11.97
N PRO A 74 -16.32 -21.16 -11.59
CA PRO A 74 -15.98 -21.81 -10.33
C PRO A 74 -14.58 -22.43 -10.37
N TRP A 75 -14.02 -22.66 -9.18
CA TRP A 75 -12.73 -23.29 -9.01
C TRP A 75 -12.82 -24.81 -9.13
N GLN A 76 -11.98 -25.36 -10.00
CA GLN A 76 -11.81 -26.79 -10.18
C GLN A 76 -10.56 -27.26 -9.42
N PRO A 77 -10.69 -28.20 -8.48
CA PRO A 77 -9.54 -28.78 -7.79
C PRO A 77 -8.53 -29.37 -8.79
N LEU A 78 -7.23 -29.21 -8.50
CA LEU A 78 -6.18 -29.86 -9.28
C LEU A 78 -6.21 -31.37 -9.05
N PRO A 79 -5.76 -32.17 -10.04
CA PRO A 79 -5.66 -33.61 -9.87
C PRO A 79 -4.84 -33.98 -8.61
N GLY A 80 -5.39 -34.89 -7.80
CA GLY A 80 -4.75 -35.33 -6.55
C GLY A 80 -4.95 -34.40 -5.35
N VAL A 81 -5.65 -33.26 -5.51
CA VAL A 81 -6.06 -32.40 -4.40
C VAL A 81 -7.44 -32.83 -3.90
N GLN A 82 -7.50 -33.32 -2.67
CA GLN A 82 -8.75 -33.52 -1.96
C GLN A 82 -9.10 -32.25 -1.20
N TRP A 83 -10.39 -31.92 -1.10
CA TRP A 83 -10.84 -30.75 -0.37
C TRP A 83 -12.14 -31.02 0.38
N ARG A 84 -12.36 -30.28 1.46
CA ARG A 84 -13.60 -30.26 2.24
C ARG A 84 -13.82 -28.88 2.85
N ILE A 85 -15.03 -28.65 3.34
CA ILE A 85 -15.33 -27.47 4.14
C ILE A 85 -15.17 -27.84 5.61
N ASP A 86 -14.30 -27.10 6.31
CA ASP A 86 -14.06 -27.23 7.74
C ASP A 86 -14.26 -25.86 8.40
N ASP A 87 -15.29 -25.74 9.23
CA ASP A 87 -15.72 -24.48 9.87
C ASP A 87 -15.91 -23.33 8.86
N GLY A 88 -16.57 -23.63 7.74
CA GLY A 88 -16.82 -22.68 6.65
C GLY A 88 -15.59 -22.28 5.82
N CYS A 89 -14.42 -22.83 6.12
CA CYS A 89 -13.17 -22.60 5.40
C CYS A 89 -12.75 -23.83 4.59
N LEU A 90 -11.95 -23.60 3.54
CA LEU A 90 -11.41 -24.66 2.71
C LEU A 90 -10.31 -25.41 3.46
N ALA A 91 -10.47 -26.71 3.64
CA ALA A 91 -9.40 -27.61 4.05
C ALA A 91 -8.99 -28.49 2.88
N VAL A 92 -7.68 -28.67 2.68
CA VAL A 92 -7.12 -29.42 1.55
C VAL A 92 -6.19 -30.52 2.04
N ALA A 93 -6.11 -31.61 1.29
CA ALA A 93 -5.12 -32.67 1.46
C ALA A 93 -4.52 -32.98 0.09
N SER A 94 -3.19 -32.91 -0.02
CA SER A 94 -2.47 -33.20 -1.25
C SER A 94 -1.04 -33.64 -0.94
N ALA A 95 -0.36 -34.23 -1.94
CA ALA A 95 1.06 -34.56 -1.85
C ALA A 95 1.99 -33.33 -1.80
N HIS A 96 1.45 -32.12 -1.98
CA HIS A 96 2.22 -30.87 -1.97
C HIS A 96 2.32 -30.23 -0.59
N LEU A 97 1.60 -30.76 0.41
CA LEU A 97 1.70 -30.29 1.79
C LEU A 97 3.01 -30.76 2.41
N GLU A 98 3.64 -29.89 3.21
CA GLU A 98 4.85 -30.24 3.96
C GLU A 98 4.59 -31.42 4.93
N THR A 99 3.38 -31.48 5.49
CA THR A 99 2.95 -32.55 6.38
C THR A 99 1.76 -33.29 5.79
N PRO A 100 1.78 -34.64 5.78
CA PRO A 100 0.62 -35.43 5.38
C PRO A 100 -0.59 -35.13 6.28
N GLY A 101 -1.74 -34.89 5.66
CA GLY A 101 -2.99 -34.63 6.39
C GLY A 101 -3.83 -33.55 5.76
N TRP A 102 -4.72 -32.98 6.57
CA TRP A 102 -5.58 -31.87 6.17
C TRP A 102 -4.97 -30.54 6.62
N TRP A 103 -4.77 -29.64 5.67
CA TRP A 103 -4.39 -28.25 5.92
C TRP A 103 -5.62 -27.35 5.80
N ARG A 104 -6.02 -26.69 6.89
CA ARG A 104 -7.12 -25.72 6.88
C ARG A 104 -6.60 -24.36 6.46
N THR A 105 -7.08 -23.86 5.33
CA THR A 105 -6.83 -22.49 4.86
C THR A 105 -7.71 -21.50 5.64
N GLN A 106 -7.51 -20.21 5.40
CA GLN A 106 -8.42 -19.16 5.86
C GLN A 106 -9.37 -18.70 4.75
N ASP A 107 -9.46 -19.43 3.64
CA ASP A 107 -10.32 -19.06 2.52
C ASP A 107 -11.69 -19.69 2.70
N ARG A 108 -12.73 -18.85 2.75
CA ARG A 108 -14.12 -19.32 2.85
C ARG A 108 -14.58 -19.80 1.50
N VAL A 109 -15.34 -20.89 1.48
CA VAL A 109 -15.81 -21.50 0.23
C VAL A 109 -17.28 -21.89 0.28
N GLU A 110 -17.91 -21.87 -0.89
CA GLU A 110 -19.20 -22.49 -1.15
C GLU A 110 -18.96 -23.71 -2.04
N ALA A 111 -19.45 -24.88 -1.62
CA ALA A 111 -19.39 -26.09 -2.43
C ALA A 111 -20.46 -26.08 -3.53
N LEU A 112 -20.10 -26.54 -4.71
CA LEU A 112 -21.02 -26.78 -5.82
C LEU A 112 -21.30 -28.28 -5.95
N ALA A 113 -22.46 -28.61 -6.53
CA ALA A 113 -22.93 -30.00 -6.65
C ALA A 113 -22.01 -30.90 -7.50
N ASP A 114 -21.15 -30.31 -8.33
CA ASP A 114 -20.24 -31.00 -9.26
C ASP A 114 -18.80 -31.14 -8.73
N GLY A 115 -18.59 -30.91 -7.43
CA GLY A 115 -17.27 -31.04 -6.79
C GLY A 115 -16.33 -29.84 -7.01
N ARG A 116 -16.81 -28.79 -7.68
CA ARG A 116 -16.16 -27.48 -7.74
C ARG A 116 -16.55 -26.60 -6.55
N PHE A 117 -15.91 -25.44 -6.41
CA PHE A 117 -16.25 -24.50 -5.34
C PHE A 117 -16.14 -23.04 -5.78
N ARG A 118 -16.78 -22.13 -5.04
CA ARG A 118 -16.57 -20.68 -5.13
C ARG A 118 -15.81 -20.18 -3.91
N LEU A 119 -14.87 -19.27 -4.13
CA LEU A 119 -14.24 -18.53 -3.03
C LEU A 119 -15.16 -17.40 -2.58
N LEU A 120 -15.38 -17.29 -1.27
CA LEU A 120 -16.23 -16.29 -0.61
C LEU A 120 -15.41 -15.20 0.09
N GLY A 121 -14.12 -15.13 -0.19
CA GLY A 121 -13.16 -14.26 0.50
C GLY A 121 -12.53 -14.95 1.70
N ARG A 122 -11.79 -14.18 2.51
CA ARG A 122 -10.99 -14.74 3.60
C ARG A 122 -11.59 -14.54 4.99
N ALA A 123 -11.52 -15.58 5.82
CA ALA A 123 -11.98 -15.58 7.19
C ALA A 123 -11.16 -14.64 8.07
N ASP A 124 -9.84 -14.58 7.88
CA ASP A 124 -8.94 -13.64 8.59
C ASP A 124 -9.11 -12.17 8.15
N ARG A 125 -9.87 -11.93 7.08
CA ARG A 125 -10.30 -10.58 6.64
C ARG A 125 -11.67 -10.18 7.19
N ILE A 126 -12.21 -10.95 8.14
CA ILE A 126 -13.33 -10.56 8.99
C ILE A 126 -12.77 -10.11 10.34
N VAL A 127 -12.69 -8.80 10.53
CA VAL A 127 -12.09 -8.18 11.72
C VAL A 127 -13.17 -7.81 12.73
N LYS A 128 -12.80 -7.72 14.01
CA LYS A 128 -13.69 -7.22 15.07
C LYS A 128 -13.35 -5.77 15.37
N ILE A 129 -14.24 -4.85 15.06
CA ILE A 129 -14.11 -3.42 15.39
C ILE A 129 -15.20 -3.08 16.39
N GLU A 130 -14.81 -2.74 17.62
CA GLU A 130 -15.74 -2.42 18.72
C GLU A 130 -16.86 -3.48 18.83
N GLU A 131 -16.45 -4.75 18.99
CA GLU A 131 -17.33 -5.94 19.10
C GLU A 131 -18.11 -6.32 17.83
N ARG A 132 -18.03 -5.53 16.75
CA ARG A 132 -18.71 -5.83 15.49
C ARG A 132 -17.81 -6.55 14.51
N ARG A 133 -18.34 -7.61 13.89
CA ARG A 133 -17.66 -8.33 12.81
C ARG A 133 -17.81 -7.55 11.51
N VAL A 134 -16.70 -7.17 10.91
CA VAL A 134 -16.65 -6.41 9.66
C VAL A 134 -15.85 -7.19 8.64
N SER A 135 -16.47 -7.52 7.51
CA SER A 135 -15.75 -8.07 6.36
C SER A 135 -15.08 -6.93 5.59
N LEU A 136 -13.75 -6.96 5.54
CA LEU A 136 -12.98 -5.99 4.76
C LEU A 136 -13.26 -6.14 3.26
N ASP A 137 -13.45 -7.38 2.79
CA ASP A 137 -13.78 -7.68 1.39
C ASP A 137 -15.15 -7.11 0.98
N ALA A 138 -16.14 -7.17 1.88
CA ALA A 138 -17.46 -6.57 1.63
C ALA A 138 -17.38 -5.04 1.54
N LEU A 139 -16.60 -4.40 2.41
CA LEU A 139 -16.36 -2.94 2.35
C LEU A 139 -15.65 -2.55 1.05
N GLU A 140 -14.62 -3.30 0.65
CA GLU A 140 -13.89 -3.05 -0.60
C GLU A 140 -14.80 -3.20 -1.82
N ARG A 141 -15.67 -4.22 -1.85
CA ARG A 141 -16.64 -4.40 -2.93
C ARG A 141 -17.63 -3.25 -3.00
N ALA A 142 -18.23 -2.87 -1.87
CA ALA A 142 -19.19 -1.75 -1.82
C ALA A 142 -18.55 -0.41 -2.23
N LEU A 143 -17.27 -0.19 -1.90
CA LEU A 143 -16.53 1.00 -2.32
C LEU A 143 -16.18 0.98 -3.81
N ARG A 144 -15.91 -0.19 -4.40
CA ARG A 144 -15.59 -0.34 -5.83
C ARG A 144 -16.82 -0.19 -6.74
N GLU A 145 -18.04 -0.28 -6.19
CA GLU A 145 -19.27 0.03 -6.92
C GLU A 145 -19.43 1.55 -7.20
N ASP A 146 -18.59 2.40 -6.59
CA ASP A 146 -18.56 3.84 -6.82
C ASP A 146 -17.72 4.20 -8.06
N THR A 147 -18.30 5.00 -8.97
CA THR A 147 -17.62 5.51 -10.17
C THR A 147 -16.42 6.40 -9.87
N GLU A 148 -16.30 6.95 -8.65
CA GLU A 148 -15.12 7.73 -8.23
C GLU A 148 -13.91 6.84 -7.86
N VAL A 149 -14.07 5.51 -7.80
CA VAL A 149 -13.06 4.56 -7.30
C VAL A 149 -12.65 3.56 -8.39
N ASP A 150 -11.39 3.59 -8.82
CA ASP A 150 -10.81 2.55 -9.70
C ASP A 150 -10.41 1.29 -8.92
N ASP A 151 -9.78 1.47 -7.76
CA ASP A 151 -9.43 0.37 -6.87
C ASP A 151 -9.37 0.82 -5.42
N VAL A 152 -9.51 -0.13 -4.51
CA VAL A 152 -9.55 0.14 -3.08
C VAL A 152 -9.06 -1.07 -2.30
N ARG A 153 -8.32 -0.79 -1.22
CA ARG A 153 -8.05 -1.77 -0.17
C ARG A 153 -8.37 -1.19 1.20
N VAL A 154 -9.03 -1.99 2.02
CA VAL A 154 -9.38 -1.67 3.40
C VAL A 154 -8.50 -2.51 4.33
N LEU A 155 -8.00 -1.87 5.38
CA LEU A 155 -7.16 -2.47 6.40
C LEU A 155 -7.52 -1.94 7.77
N VAL A 156 -7.11 -2.69 8.79
CA VAL A 156 -7.13 -2.23 10.18
C VAL A 156 -5.79 -1.57 10.49
N LEU A 157 -5.84 -0.34 11.00
CA LEU A 157 -4.69 0.33 11.58
C LEU A 157 -4.64 0.04 13.09
N PRO A 158 -3.51 -0.45 13.60
CA PRO A 158 -3.32 -0.68 15.04
C PRO A 158 -3.20 0.66 15.77
N GLY A 159 -3.55 0.68 17.06
CA GLY A 159 -3.44 1.85 17.93
C GLY A 159 -4.20 1.62 19.25
N GLN A 160 -4.34 2.67 20.07
CA GLN A 160 -5.15 2.58 21.30
C GLN A 160 -6.59 2.11 21.04
N ARG A 161 -7.12 2.44 19.86
CA ARG A 161 -8.33 1.84 19.30
C ARG A 161 -8.03 1.43 17.87
N GLU A 162 -8.33 0.18 17.53
CA GLU A 162 -8.27 -0.29 16.15
C GLU A 162 -9.26 0.49 15.29
N GLN A 163 -8.81 0.93 14.11
CA GLN A 163 -9.64 1.71 13.20
C GLN A 163 -9.50 1.20 11.78
N LEU A 164 -10.61 1.21 11.06
CA LEU A 164 -10.62 0.92 9.63
C LEU A 164 -10.02 2.09 8.86
N ALA A 165 -9.22 1.75 7.86
CA ALA A 165 -8.65 2.68 6.91
C ALA A 165 -8.86 2.18 5.48
N ALA A 166 -8.95 3.10 4.54
CA ALA A 166 -9.08 2.80 3.11
C ALA A 166 -7.98 3.49 2.31
N VAL A 167 -7.31 2.72 1.46
CA VAL A 167 -6.38 3.19 0.43
C VAL A 167 -7.13 3.12 -0.89
N VAL A 168 -7.32 4.26 -1.52
CA VAL A 168 -8.16 4.44 -2.71
C VAL A 168 -7.28 4.86 -3.89
N VAL A 169 -7.45 4.19 -5.02
CA VAL A 169 -7.04 4.66 -6.33
C VAL A 169 -8.24 5.39 -6.93
N PRO A 170 -8.20 6.73 -7.04
CA PRO A 170 -9.32 7.47 -7.60
C PRO A 170 -9.44 7.19 -9.09
N ALA A 171 -10.68 7.17 -9.61
CA ALA A 171 -10.93 7.05 -11.05
C ALA A 171 -10.43 8.28 -11.83
N ASP A 172 -10.49 9.46 -11.22
CA ASP A 172 -9.88 10.69 -11.74
C ASP A 172 -8.52 10.95 -11.04
N PRO A 173 -7.38 10.83 -11.76
CA PRO A 173 -6.06 11.10 -11.21
C PRO A 173 -5.87 12.54 -10.70
N ALA A 174 -6.62 13.53 -11.21
CA ALA A 174 -6.51 14.93 -10.77
C ALA A 174 -6.83 15.11 -9.28
N LEU A 175 -7.61 14.21 -8.69
CA LEU A 175 -7.89 14.20 -7.24
C LEU A 175 -6.63 14.05 -6.37
N LEU A 176 -5.55 13.48 -6.92
CA LEU A 176 -4.26 13.35 -6.22
C LEU A 176 -3.58 14.71 -6.02
N GLU A 177 -3.81 15.67 -6.92
CA GLU A 177 -3.20 17.00 -6.87
C GLU A 177 -3.89 17.91 -5.84
N GLY A 178 -5.17 17.66 -5.54
CA GLY A 178 -5.97 18.43 -4.57
C GLY A 178 -5.61 18.20 -3.09
N GLY A 179 -4.63 17.34 -2.81
CA GLY A 179 -4.06 17.14 -1.48
C GLY A 179 -5.06 16.75 -0.39
N ASP A 180 -4.88 17.31 0.81
CA ASP A 180 -5.64 16.96 2.02
C ASP A 180 -7.14 17.32 1.93
N ALA A 181 -7.50 18.36 1.17
CA ALA A 181 -8.88 18.77 0.98
C ALA A 181 -9.64 17.78 0.09
N ALA A 182 -9.09 17.44 -1.08
CA ALA A 182 -9.70 16.46 -2.00
C ALA A 182 -9.85 15.08 -1.34
N ARG A 183 -8.81 14.62 -0.64
CA ARG A 183 -8.85 13.36 0.13
C ARG A 183 -9.97 13.34 1.18
N ARG A 184 -10.13 14.43 1.94
CA ARG A 184 -11.19 14.52 2.96
C ARG A 184 -12.58 14.52 2.32
N ALA A 185 -12.75 15.28 1.24
CA ALA A 185 -14.03 15.36 0.53
C ALA A 185 -14.44 14.00 -0.06
N LEU A 186 -13.51 13.28 -0.71
CA LEU A 186 -13.78 11.93 -1.24
C LEU A 186 -14.10 10.95 -0.11
N GLY A 187 -13.31 10.93 0.97
CA GLY A 187 -13.56 10.06 2.13
C GLY A 187 -14.92 10.31 2.79
N GLN A 188 -15.40 11.56 2.82
CA GLN A 188 -16.74 11.88 3.30
C GLN A 188 -17.84 11.32 2.39
N ARG A 189 -17.72 11.50 1.06
CA ARG A 189 -18.68 10.95 0.09
C ARG A 189 -18.75 9.43 0.16
N LEU A 190 -17.60 8.76 0.15
CA LEU A 190 -17.50 7.30 0.25
C LEU A 190 -18.05 6.78 1.59
N GLY A 191 -17.70 7.45 2.71
CA GLY A 191 -18.23 7.10 4.03
C GLY A 191 -19.75 7.27 4.15
N ALA A 192 -20.32 8.27 3.48
CA ALA A 192 -21.77 8.49 3.42
C ALA A 192 -22.48 7.36 2.67
N ARG A 193 -21.92 6.88 1.55
CA ARG A 193 -22.49 5.73 0.81
C ARG A 193 -22.50 4.44 1.64
N LEU A 194 -21.42 4.19 2.38
CA LEU A 194 -21.35 3.04 3.29
C LEU A 194 -22.33 3.15 4.47
N ALA A 195 -22.87 4.34 4.77
CA ALA A 195 -23.77 4.55 5.92
C ALA A 195 -25.04 3.69 5.87
N HIS A 196 -25.50 3.31 4.67
CA HIS A 196 -26.72 2.52 4.50
C HIS A 196 -26.59 1.08 5.01
N ALA A 197 -25.38 0.51 4.95
CA ALA A 197 -25.11 -0.88 5.33
C ALA A 197 -24.15 -1.01 6.53
N HIS A 198 -23.51 0.10 6.94
CA HIS A 198 -22.48 0.12 7.96
C HIS A 198 -22.63 1.31 8.91
N ASP A 199 -22.68 1.03 10.20
CA ASP A 199 -22.62 2.03 11.26
C ASP A 199 -21.27 2.77 11.30
N ALA A 200 -21.22 3.90 12.01
CA ALA A 200 -20.05 4.78 12.06
C ALA A 200 -18.72 4.11 12.50
N VAL A 201 -18.79 3.04 13.28
CA VAL A 201 -17.61 2.31 13.79
C VAL A 201 -17.12 1.25 12.81
N THR A 202 -17.98 0.77 11.90
CA THR A 202 -17.65 -0.26 10.90
C THR A 202 -17.31 0.33 9.53
N ARG A 203 -17.08 1.65 9.46
CA ARG A 203 -16.65 2.38 8.26
C ARG A 203 -15.19 2.85 8.37
N PRO A 204 -14.46 2.97 7.24
CA PRO A 204 -13.13 3.57 7.24
C PRO A 204 -13.14 5.02 7.77
N ARG A 205 -12.25 5.31 8.71
CA ARG A 205 -12.06 6.65 9.29
C ARG A 205 -10.83 7.36 8.75
N ARG A 206 -9.84 6.59 8.30
CA ARG A 206 -8.62 7.09 7.66
C ARG A 206 -8.68 6.79 6.17
N TRP A 207 -8.37 7.78 5.37
CA TRP A 207 -8.39 7.67 3.91
C TRP A 207 -7.03 8.06 3.36
N ARG A 208 -6.53 7.33 2.36
CA ARG A 208 -5.33 7.67 1.58
C ARG A 208 -5.65 7.54 0.10
N LEU A 209 -5.25 8.54 -0.68
CA LEU A 209 -5.32 8.47 -2.14
C LEU A 209 -3.94 8.12 -2.67
N VAL A 210 -3.87 7.20 -3.62
CA VAL A 210 -2.64 6.77 -4.28
C VAL A 210 -2.89 6.63 -5.77
N GLN A 211 -1.86 6.85 -6.59
CA GLN A 211 -1.93 6.59 -8.02
C GLN A 211 -2.11 5.10 -8.33
N ALA A 212 -1.53 4.23 -7.51
CA ALA A 212 -1.65 2.79 -7.62
C ALA A 212 -1.44 2.14 -6.25
N LEU A 213 -2.11 1.01 -6.01
CA LEU A 213 -1.87 0.22 -4.80
C LEU A 213 -0.40 -0.27 -4.76
N PRO A 214 0.27 -0.16 -3.60
CA PRO A 214 1.65 -0.58 -3.45
C PRO A 214 1.75 -2.11 -3.53
N ILE A 215 2.67 -2.60 -4.36
CA ILE A 215 2.96 -4.03 -4.53
C ILE A 215 4.36 -4.34 -4.03
N ASN A 216 4.56 -5.52 -3.45
CA ASN A 216 5.88 -6.02 -3.10
C ASN A 216 6.61 -6.60 -4.34
N ALA A 217 7.84 -7.10 -4.15
CA ALA A 217 8.64 -7.72 -5.22
C ALA A 217 7.95 -8.93 -5.89
N GLN A 218 7.01 -9.58 -5.19
CA GLN A 218 6.20 -10.68 -5.71
C GLN A 218 4.89 -10.21 -6.37
N GLY A 219 4.69 -8.90 -6.56
CA GLY A 219 3.49 -8.33 -7.19
C GLY A 219 2.25 -8.35 -6.29
N LYS A 220 2.38 -8.62 -4.99
CA LYS A 220 1.27 -8.69 -4.04
C LYS A 220 1.10 -7.37 -3.28
N VAL A 221 -0.16 -6.96 -3.10
CA VAL A 221 -0.51 -5.88 -2.15
C VAL A 221 -0.52 -6.48 -0.75
N THR A 222 0.36 -6.02 0.13
CA THR A 222 0.49 -6.54 1.50
C THR A 222 -0.06 -5.57 2.54
N GLN A 223 -0.51 -6.09 3.68
CA GLN A 223 -0.97 -5.26 4.80
C GLN A 223 0.12 -4.30 5.27
N ALA A 224 1.37 -4.74 5.34
CA ALA A 224 2.51 -3.90 5.71
C ALA A 224 2.71 -2.72 4.73
N ALA A 225 2.63 -2.99 3.42
CA ALA A 225 2.77 -1.94 2.40
C ALA A 225 1.63 -0.91 2.47
N LEU A 226 0.41 -1.35 2.73
CA LEU A 226 -0.74 -0.47 2.90
C LEU A 226 -0.65 0.35 4.20
N ALA A 227 -0.29 -0.29 5.32
CA ALA A 227 -0.16 0.38 6.62
C ALA A 227 0.91 1.48 6.61
N ALA A 228 2.02 1.27 5.89
CA ALA A 228 3.08 2.25 5.72
C ALA A 228 2.62 3.57 5.07
N LEU A 229 1.50 3.58 4.32
CA LEU A 229 0.92 4.80 3.75
C LEU A 229 0.28 5.72 4.80
N PHE A 230 -0.06 5.19 5.97
CA PHE A 230 -0.67 5.95 7.06
C PHE A 230 0.34 6.41 8.10
N GLN A 231 1.57 5.92 8.04
CA GLN A 231 2.65 6.35 8.92
C GLN A 231 3.10 7.77 8.56
N PRO A 232 3.44 8.58 9.58
CA PRO A 232 3.98 9.91 9.35
C PRO A 232 5.35 9.81 8.64
N LEU A 233 5.56 10.65 7.63
CA LEU A 233 6.83 10.78 6.92
C LEU A 233 7.79 11.76 7.60
N MET A 234 7.24 12.69 8.37
CA MET A 234 7.96 13.73 9.07
C MET A 234 7.44 13.83 10.50
N PRO A 235 8.32 14.16 11.46
CA PRO A 235 7.88 14.48 12.81
C PRO A 235 7.11 15.81 12.81
N VAL A 236 6.34 16.03 13.87
CA VAL A 236 5.67 17.30 14.10
C VAL A 236 6.70 18.30 14.65
N PRO A 237 6.93 19.44 14.00
CA PRO A 237 7.88 20.44 14.49
C PRO A 237 7.26 21.28 15.61
N VAL A 238 8.04 21.54 16.65
CA VAL A 238 7.78 22.59 17.65
C VAL A 238 8.76 23.73 17.39
N TRP A 239 8.30 24.82 16.79
CA TRP A 239 9.14 25.95 16.44
C TRP A 239 9.47 26.80 17.67
N ASP A 240 10.76 26.95 17.97
CA ASP A 240 11.24 27.84 19.02
C ASP A 240 11.47 29.25 18.48
N ARG A 241 11.99 29.37 17.25
CA ARG A 241 12.27 30.65 16.59
C ARG A 241 12.13 30.52 15.07
N ARG A 242 11.61 31.56 14.43
CA ARG A 242 11.53 31.71 12.97
C ARG A 242 11.67 33.17 12.58
N ASP A 243 12.82 33.49 12.00
CA ASP A 243 13.17 34.82 11.51
C ASP A 243 13.44 34.75 9.99
N ALA A 244 13.77 35.88 9.37
CA ALA A 244 13.99 35.96 7.93
C ALA A 244 15.17 35.09 7.42
N ALA A 245 16.17 34.84 8.25
CA ALA A 245 17.41 34.15 7.88
C ALA A 245 17.81 33.00 8.81
N SER A 246 17.08 32.77 9.91
CA SER A 246 17.41 31.70 10.86
C SER A 246 16.13 31.15 11.50
N ALA A 247 16.11 29.85 11.74
CA ALA A 247 15.01 29.17 12.40
C ALA A 247 15.51 27.98 13.22
N THR A 248 14.86 27.77 14.36
CA THR A 248 15.14 26.65 15.26
C THR A 248 13.84 25.96 15.63
N LEU A 249 13.84 24.63 15.57
CA LEU A 249 12.70 23.81 15.96
C LEU A 249 13.15 22.54 16.68
N ARG A 250 12.28 22.04 17.54
CA ARG A 250 12.41 20.75 18.22
C ARG A 250 11.46 19.72 17.63
N MET A 251 11.85 18.46 17.69
CA MET A 251 11.04 17.34 17.22
C MET A 251 11.32 16.09 18.05
N THR A 252 10.26 15.38 18.43
CA THR A 252 10.33 14.02 18.94
C THR A 252 10.34 13.03 17.78
N LEU A 253 11.28 12.09 17.79
CA LEU A 253 11.33 11.02 16.79
C LEU A 253 10.37 9.88 17.15
N ASP A 254 9.08 10.06 16.85
CA ASP A 254 8.06 9.02 17.05
C ASP A 254 8.48 7.68 16.39
N PRO A 255 8.54 6.55 17.13
CA PRO A 255 8.86 5.24 16.56
C PRO A 255 7.98 4.80 15.38
N ALA A 256 6.78 5.37 15.24
CA ALA A 256 5.88 5.11 14.12
C ALA A 256 6.27 5.84 12.82
N LEU A 257 7.27 6.73 12.84
CA LEU A 257 7.77 7.41 11.66
C LEU A 257 8.27 6.42 10.61
N ARG A 258 7.82 6.58 9.37
CA ARG A 258 8.13 5.66 8.26
C ARG A 258 9.64 5.46 8.03
N PRO A 259 10.54 6.45 8.19
CA PRO A 259 11.98 6.23 8.05
C PRO A 259 12.59 5.17 8.97
N PHE A 260 11.92 4.80 10.07
CA PHE A 260 12.37 3.71 10.95
C PHE A 260 11.93 2.32 10.48
N GLN A 261 11.07 2.22 9.46
CA GLN A 261 10.58 0.94 8.94
C GLN A 261 11.51 0.41 7.84
N GLY A 262 12.00 -0.82 8.00
CA GLY A 262 12.75 -1.54 6.98
C GLY A 262 14.20 -1.08 6.76
N HIS A 263 14.68 -0.09 7.51
CA HIS A 263 16.09 0.30 7.55
C HIS A 263 16.68 -0.16 8.89
N PHE A 264 17.51 -1.20 8.84
CA PHE A 264 18.22 -1.82 9.97
C PHE A 264 17.33 -2.64 10.93
N PRO A 265 17.06 -3.92 10.60
CA PRO A 265 16.21 -4.81 11.41
C PRO A 265 16.67 -4.99 12.86
N GLN A 266 17.97 -4.80 13.12
CA GLN A 266 18.58 -5.00 14.44
C GLN A 266 18.66 -3.71 15.27
N ALA A 267 18.54 -2.54 14.65
CA ALA A 267 18.59 -1.25 15.34
C ALA A 267 17.99 -0.15 14.45
N ALA A 268 16.72 0.22 14.69
CA ALA A 268 16.09 1.30 13.95
C ALA A 268 16.82 2.63 14.17
N ILE A 269 17.20 3.29 13.08
CA ILE A 269 17.89 4.58 13.10
C ILE A 269 17.27 5.53 12.06
N LEU A 270 17.41 6.83 12.28
CA LEU A 270 16.94 7.85 11.35
C LEU A 270 17.98 8.00 10.21
N PRO A 271 17.69 7.53 8.98
CA PRO A 271 18.66 7.56 7.91
C PRO A 271 19.02 8.99 7.50
N GLY A 272 20.28 9.20 7.08
CA GLY A 272 20.78 10.52 6.70
C GLY A 272 19.98 11.19 5.58
N VAL A 273 19.43 10.41 4.64
CA VAL A 273 18.55 10.91 3.58
C VAL A 273 17.23 11.50 4.12
N ALA A 274 16.68 10.94 5.21
CA ALA A 274 15.50 11.51 5.85
C ALA A 274 15.84 12.81 6.59
N GLN A 275 17.00 12.87 7.26
CA GLN A 275 17.48 14.10 7.91
C GLN A 275 17.66 15.24 6.88
N LEU A 276 18.22 14.94 5.70
CA LEU A 276 18.37 15.91 4.62
C LEU A 276 17.01 16.39 4.07
N ASP A 277 16.10 15.45 3.75
CA ASP A 277 14.76 15.77 3.26
C ASP A 277 13.99 16.64 4.27
N TRP A 278 14.05 16.30 5.55
CA TRP A 278 13.40 17.07 6.61
C TRP A 278 13.98 18.46 6.76
N ALA A 279 15.31 18.63 6.72
CA ALA A 279 15.95 19.94 6.78
C ALA A 279 15.47 20.85 5.63
N MET A 280 15.39 20.33 4.41
CA MET A 280 14.88 21.08 3.26
C MET A 280 13.39 21.41 3.40
N ARG A 281 12.56 20.46 3.82
CA ARG A 281 11.11 20.68 3.98
C ARG A 281 10.78 21.66 5.09
N PHE A 282 11.44 21.56 6.24
CA PHE A 282 11.29 22.54 7.31
C PHE A 282 11.89 23.89 6.91
N GLY A 283 13.00 23.92 6.17
CA GLY A 283 13.53 25.14 5.56
C GLY A 283 12.49 25.84 4.69
N ARG A 284 11.79 25.10 3.82
CA ARG A 284 10.69 25.65 2.99
C ARG A 284 9.47 26.12 3.79
N GLN A 285 9.26 25.60 5.00
CA GLN A 285 8.22 26.09 5.90
C GLN A 285 8.65 27.38 6.63
N ALA A 286 9.95 27.61 6.78
CA ALA A 286 10.51 28.77 7.47
C ALA A 286 10.84 29.93 6.51
N PHE A 287 11.32 29.63 5.30
CA PHE A 287 11.89 30.61 4.37
C PHE A 287 11.33 30.47 2.96
N ALA A 288 11.29 31.58 2.22
CA ALA A 288 11.00 31.60 0.80
C ALA A 288 12.23 31.11 0.01
N MET A 289 12.30 29.80 -0.24
CA MET A 289 13.45 29.15 -0.90
C MET A 289 13.13 28.74 -2.34
N PRO A 290 14.09 28.85 -3.27
CA PRO A 290 13.94 28.33 -4.63
C PRO A 290 13.62 26.83 -4.66
N ARG A 291 12.93 26.37 -5.70
CA ARG A 291 12.42 24.98 -5.79
C ARG A 291 13.48 23.95 -6.18
N VAL A 292 14.48 24.36 -6.98
CA VAL A 292 15.44 23.43 -7.58
C VAL A 292 16.58 23.17 -6.61
N PHE A 293 16.79 21.91 -6.25
CA PHE A 293 18.00 21.46 -5.56
C PHE A 293 19.15 21.39 -6.55
N LEU A 294 20.30 21.96 -6.21
CA LEU A 294 21.52 21.86 -7.03
C LEU A 294 22.50 20.84 -6.48
N ARG A 295 22.94 21.03 -5.23
CA ARG A 295 23.97 20.21 -4.60
C ARG A 295 23.94 20.32 -3.08
N MET A 296 24.76 19.48 -2.45
CA MET A 296 25.04 19.53 -1.01
C MET A 296 26.52 19.75 -0.77
N ASP A 297 26.84 20.65 0.16
CA ASP A 297 28.21 20.98 0.52
C ASP A 297 28.48 20.58 1.98
N ALA A 298 29.61 19.88 2.21
CA ALA A 298 30.13 19.53 3.54
C ALA A 298 29.14 18.80 4.49
N VAL A 299 28.32 17.90 3.96
CA VAL A 299 27.39 17.09 4.76
C VAL A 299 28.16 16.08 5.61
N LYS A 300 27.87 16.06 6.91
CA LYS A 300 28.45 15.14 7.89
C LYS A 300 27.35 14.48 8.71
N PHE A 301 27.45 13.17 8.90
CA PHE A 301 26.63 12.40 9.85
C PHE A 301 27.57 11.87 10.94
N GLN A 302 27.34 12.26 12.18
CA GLN A 302 28.27 12.03 13.30
C GLN A 302 27.65 11.10 14.34
N HIS A 303 26.45 11.43 14.83
CA HIS A 303 25.72 10.61 15.80
C HIS A 303 24.43 10.04 15.20
N VAL A 304 24.15 8.79 15.55
CA VAL A 304 22.92 8.10 15.19
C VAL A 304 21.76 8.68 16.00
N ALA A 305 20.66 9.04 15.33
CA ALA A 305 19.39 9.37 15.97
C ALA A 305 18.46 8.16 15.95
N ARG A 306 17.80 7.88 17.08
CA ARG A 306 16.99 6.69 17.34
C ARG A 306 15.52 7.06 17.61
N PRO A 307 14.60 6.09 17.49
CA PRO A 307 13.23 6.27 17.95
C PRO A 307 13.17 6.75 19.41
N GLY A 308 12.37 7.77 19.66
CA GLY A 308 12.20 8.40 20.97
C GLY A 308 13.15 9.57 21.25
N ASP A 309 14.19 9.80 20.43
CA ASP A 309 15.11 10.93 20.63
C ASP A 309 14.39 12.27 20.45
N GLU A 310 14.78 13.25 21.26
CA GLU A 310 14.41 14.66 21.11
C GLU A 310 15.51 15.39 20.34
N LEU A 311 15.21 15.79 19.10
CA LEU A 311 16.16 16.51 18.26
C LEU A 311 15.83 18.00 18.19
N THR A 312 16.87 18.83 18.20
CA THR A 312 16.81 20.23 17.78
C THR A 312 17.41 20.36 16.39
N LEU A 313 16.66 20.99 15.48
CA LEU A 313 17.11 21.35 14.14
C LEU A 313 17.27 22.87 14.07
N GLN A 314 18.49 23.31 13.81
CA GLN A 314 18.81 24.69 13.47
C GLN A 314 18.99 24.81 11.95
N LEU A 315 18.41 25.87 11.39
CA LEU A 315 18.42 26.20 9.97
C LEU A 315 18.86 27.65 9.81
N ASP A 316 19.82 27.90 8.92
CA ASP A 316 20.26 29.25 8.58
C ASP A 316 20.21 29.43 7.05
N TRP A 317 19.48 30.44 6.59
CA TRP A 317 19.21 30.73 5.19
C TRP A 317 20.02 31.94 4.71
N ASP A 318 20.84 31.73 3.69
CA ASP A 318 21.55 32.76 2.94
C ASP A 318 20.85 32.99 1.61
N ALA A 319 19.98 33.99 1.56
CA ALA A 319 19.21 34.34 0.38
C ALA A 319 20.08 34.83 -0.80
N ALA A 320 21.21 35.49 -0.52
CA ALA A 320 22.09 36.00 -1.57
C ALA A 320 22.81 34.87 -2.33
N ARG A 321 23.06 33.75 -1.64
CA ARG A 321 23.76 32.59 -2.21
C ARG A 321 22.86 31.39 -2.49
N ASN A 322 21.57 31.49 -2.14
CA ASN A 322 20.61 30.40 -2.16
C ASN A 322 21.09 29.16 -1.39
N VAL A 323 21.62 29.36 -0.19
CA VAL A 323 22.18 28.28 0.64
C VAL A 323 21.42 28.12 1.95
N LEU A 324 20.95 26.91 2.22
CA LEU A 324 20.42 26.50 3.53
C LEU A 324 21.48 25.71 4.29
N ALA A 325 21.99 26.26 5.38
CA ALA A 325 22.77 25.50 6.35
C ALA A 325 21.82 24.81 7.35
N PHE A 326 22.14 23.58 7.74
CA PHE A 326 21.37 22.84 8.73
C PHE A 326 22.28 22.18 9.76
N ARG A 327 21.76 22.01 10.98
CA ARG A 327 22.41 21.26 12.06
C ARG A 327 21.38 20.60 12.96
N TYR A 328 21.52 19.29 13.15
CA TYR A 328 20.76 18.48 14.09
C TYR A 328 21.56 18.23 15.36
N THR A 329 20.98 18.48 16.53
CA THR A 329 21.58 18.22 17.84
C THR A 329 20.59 17.54 18.80
N SER A 330 21.12 16.84 19.80
CA SER A 330 20.39 16.35 20.97
C SER A 330 21.30 16.36 22.20
N SER A 331 20.85 15.77 23.31
CA SER A 331 21.68 15.47 24.48
C SER A 331 22.90 14.59 24.16
N HIS A 332 22.86 13.84 23.05
CA HIS A 332 23.95 12.98 22.59
C HIS A 332 24.97 13.71 21.70
N GLY A 333 24.79 15.01 21.44
CA GLY A 333 25.68 15.82 20.62
C GLY A 333 25.11 16.11 19.22
N VAL A 334 26.00 16.29 18.24
CA VAL A 334 25.62 16.67 16.88
C VAL A 334 25.33 15.41 16.05
N HIS A 335 24.10 15.28 15.52
CA HIS A 335 23.73 14.13 14.70
C HIS A 335 24.15 14.33 13.24
N ALA A 336 23.78 15.47 12.66
CA ALA A 336 24.12 15.80 11.29
C ALA A 336 24.25 17.30 11.09
N SER A 337 25.03 17.69 10.10
CA SER A 337 25.14 19.09 9.66
C SER A 337 25.59 19.17 8.22
N GLY A 338 25.23 20.24 7.53
CA GLY A 338 25.69 20.48 6.18
C GLY A 338 25.06 21.72 5.57
N LYS A 339 25.28 21.91 4.27
CA LYS A 339 24.67 22.97 3.48
C LYS A 339 24.00 22.39 2.26
N VAL A 340 22.87 22.96 1.87
CA VAL A 340 22.13 22.62 0.65
C VAL A 340 22.01 23.87 -0.20
N VAL A 341 22.37 23.75 -1.47
CA VAL A 341 22.37 24.86 -2.43
C VAL A 341 21.20 24.70 -3.39
N PHE A 342 20.48 25.79 -3.65
CA PHE A 342 19.31 25.82 -4.51
C PHE A 342 19.49 26.78 -5.69
N ALA A 343 18.63 26.62 -6.68
CA ALA A 343 18.47 27.54 -7.80
C ALA A 343 16.98 27.77 -8.10
N ASP A 344 16.70 28.89 -8.77
CA ASP A 344 15.42 29.11 -9.40
C ASP A 344 15.22 28.12 -10.55
N ALA A 345 13.95 27.83 -10.87
CA ALA A 345 13.64 27.03 -12.04
C ALA A 345 13.80 27.91 -13.27
N ASP A 346 14.63 27.49 -14.22
CA ASP A 346 14.77 28.12 -15.54
C ASP A 346 13.44 28.15 -16.32
#